data_AF-A0A7K3Z4M7-F1
#
_entry.id   AF-A0A7K3Z4M7-F1
#
_cell.length_a   1.000
_cell.length_b   1.000
_cell.length_c   1.000
_cell.angle_alpha   90.00
_cell.angle_beta   90.00
_cell.angle_gamma   90.00
#
_symmetry.space_group_name_H-M   'P 1'
#
loop_
_entity.id
_entity.type
_entity.pdbx_description
1 polymer ?
#
loop_
_entity_poly.entity_id
_entity_poly.type
_entity_poly.pdbx_seq_one_letter_code
_entity_poly.pdbx_strand_id
1 'polypeptide(L)'
;MHKSVMMLLVLELVILICLPLLSGCAGNAILHQIPQVATPAGVDIVFDIQSPKENATYSNGTIEAIFNVTILGPELINGYTLSKMLGFSYYQGDWMQNNEWCPVYVLESEFHACNFRISDIPYGQHTINFTVTGNGNFVIANHSLVGFSLGKTVSVDCFVYSNPVVEFLSPQNVNCTSSSFPLNFTVDHAVTEMTCVLDGQKPISISGNETLTDLPNGAHNVTVYATDQHGYTGVSETLSFNVNAPISFSTISAAALLIAIVIVGSGLLIFAKKRNVEKQKHNLGTFSD
;
A
#
# COMPACT_ATOMS: atom_id res chain seq x y z
N MET A 1 8.81 -22.92 -15.04
CA MET A 1 9.96 -23.73 -14.58
C MET A 1 11.06 -23.99 -15.62
N HIS A 2 10.80 -23.98 -16.94
CA HIS A 2 11.86 -24.30 -17.93
C HIS A 2 12.79 -23.15 -18.33
N LYS A 3 12.37 -21.88 -18.25
CA LYS A 3 13.21 -20.73 -18.67
C LYS A 3 14.30 -20.37 -17.66
N SER A 4 14.00 -20.40 -16.36
CA SER A 4 14.99 -20.09 -15.30
C SER A 4 16.08 -21.16 -15.19
N VAL A 5 15.75 -22.44 -15.37
CA VAL A 5 16.74 -23.53 -15.34
C VAL A 5 17.65 -23.49 -16.57
N MET A 6 17.11 -23.11 -17.73
CA MET A 6 17.88 -22.94 -18.96
C MET A 6 18.82 -21.73 -18.91
N MET A 7 18.42 -20.65 -18.21
CA MET A 7 19.28 -19.47 -17.99
C MET A 7 20.41 -19.75 -16.98
N LEU A 8 20.14 -20.56 -15.95
CA LEU A 8 21.16 -21.00 -14.98
C LEU A 8 22.20 -21.93 -15.63
N LEU A 9 21.75 -22.83 -16.52
CA LEU A 9 22.65 -23.69 -17.29
C LEU A 9 23.50 -22.92 -18.30
N VAL A 10 22.95 -21.86 -18.93
CA VAL A 10 23.73 -20.97 -19.81
C VAL A 10 24.73 -20.13 -19.00
N LEU A 11 24.37 -19.69 -17.79
CA LEU A 11 25.27 -18.95 -16.90
C LEU A 11 26.42 -19.84 -16.38
N GLU A 12 26.14 -21.08 -15.97
CA GLU A 12 27.21 -22.03 -15.61
C GLU A 12 28.08 -22.41 -16.81
N LEU A 13 27.51 -22.54 -18.01
CA LEU A 13 28.29 -22.80 -19.22
C LEU A 13 29.17 -21.61 -19.59
N VAL A 14 28.71 -20.36 -19.43
CA VAL A 14 29.51 -19.14 -19.64
C VAL A 14 30.62 -19.01 -18.60
N ILE A 15 30.34 -19.35 -17.33
CA ILE A 15 31.34 -19.38 -16.26
C ILE A 15 32.38 -20.49 -16.54
N LEU A 16 31.97 -21.67 -17.02
CA LEU A 16 32.87 -22.78 -17.36
C LEU A 16 33.67 -22.56 -18.65
N ILE A 17 33.20 -21.72 -19.58
CA ILE A 17 33.93 -21.32 -20.80
C ILE A 17 34.87 -20.13 -20.50
N CYS A 18 34.54 -19.27 -19.54
CA CYS A 18 35.37 -18.13 -19.14
C CYS A 18 36.44 -18.45 -18.09
N LEU A 19 36.25 -19.45 -17.21
CA LEU A 19 37.28 -19.84 -16.23
C LEU A 19 38.58 -20.42 -16.84
N PRO A 20 38.56 -21.21 -17.94
CA PRO A 20 39.78 -21.68 -18.60
C PRO A 20 40.54 -20.57 -19.34
N LEU A 21 39.87 -19.45 -19.69
CA LEU A 21 40.54 -18.27 -20.26
C LEU A 21 41.32 -17.45 -19.22
N LEU A 22 41.11 -17.71 -17.92
CA LEU A 22 41.87 -17.12 -16.82
C LEU A 22 42.85 -18.09 -16.14
N SER A 23 42.87 -19.38 -16.50
CA SER A 23 43.70 -20.39 -15.81
C SER A 23 44.38 -21.44 -16.69
N GLY A 24 44.34 -21.32 -18.03
CA GLY A 24 44.77 -22.41 -18.91
C GLY A 24 45.40 -22.02 -20.25
N CYS A 25 46.16 -20.93 -20.33
CA CYS A 25 47.09 -20.70 -21.46
C CYS A 25 48.51 -20.54 -20.91
N ALA A 26 49.15 -21.67 -20.58
CA ALA A 26 50.60 -21.74 -20.43
C ALA A 26 51.25 -21.58 -21.81
N GLY A 27 51.41 -20.32 -22.22
CA GLY A 27 52.08 -19.94 -23.45
C GLY A 27 52.36 -18.44 -23.41
N ASN A 28 53.42 -18.04 -22.69
CA ASN A 28 54.18 -16.78 -22.75
C ASN A 28 53.56 -15.53 -23.43
N ALA A 29 52.29 -15.24 -23.19
CA ALA A 29 51.76 -13.90 -23.31
C ALA A 29 51.94 -13.28 -21.93
N ILE A 30 52.96 -12.44 -21.77
CA ILE A 30 52.95 -11.44 -20.71
C ILE A 30 51.73 -10.57 -21.02
N LEU A 31 50.58 -10.89 -20.43
CA LEU A 31 49.44 -9.99 -20.37
C LEU A 31 49.94 -8.84 -19.49
N HIS A 32 50.52 -7.82 -20.11
CA HIS A 32 50.96 -6.62 -19.41
C HIS A 32 49.72 -6.04 -18.74
N GLN A 33 49.65 -6.19 -17.41
CA GLN A 33 48.60 -5.59 -16.61
C GLN A 33 48.65 -4.08 -16.87
N ILE A 34 47.55 -3.52 -17.37
CA ILE A 34 47.46 -2.09 -17.65
C ILE A 34 47.71 -1.35 -16.33
N PRO A 35 48.74 -0.50 -16.24
CA PRO A 35 49.02 0.26 -15.02
C PRO A 35 47.80 1.06 -14.59
N GLN A 36 47.43 0.95 -13.33
CA GLN A 36 46.30 1.70 -12.77
C GLN A 36 46.76 3.06 -12.27
N VAL A 37 46.02 4.10 -12.63
CA VAL A 37 46.20 5.48 -12.17
C VAL A 37 44.94 5.96 -11.45
N ALA A 38 45.06 7.07 -10.74
CA ALA A 38 43.89 7.72 -10.16
C ALA A 38 42.91 8.18 -11.25
N THR A 39 41.63 8.21 -10.92
CA THR A 39 40.58 8.72 -11.80
C THR A 39 40.92 10.14 -12.26
N PRO A 40 40.92 10.41 -13.58
CA PRO A 40 41.19 11.74 -14.09
C PRO A 40 40.19 12.78 -13.61
N ALA A 41 40.66 14.02 -13.42
CA ALA A 41 39.81 15.13 -13.01
C ALA A 41 38.66 15.37 -14.00
N GLY A 42 37.45 15.57 -13.46
CA GLY A 42 36.23 15.78 -14.25
C GLY A 42 35.56 14.49 -14.74
N VAL A 43 36.15 13.32 -14.53
CA VAL A 43 35.49 12.03 -14.78
C VAL A 43 34.72 11.61 -13.54
N ASP A 44 33.40 11.49 -13.65
CA ASP A 44 32.53 11.06 -12.55
C ASP A 44 31.33 10.25 -13.07
N ILE A 45 30.82 9.37 -12.23
CA ILE A 45 29.54 8.69 -12.45
C ILE A 45 28.44 9.63 -11.95
N VAL A 46 27.39 9.85 -12.72
CA VAL A 46 26.24 10.65 -12.31
C VAL A 46 25.00 9.79 -12.32
N PHE A 47 24.29 9.78 -11.19
CA PHE A 47 22.98 9.16 -11.05
C PHE A 47 21.90 10.21 -11.27
N ASP A 48 20.90 9.85 -12.04
CA ASP A 48 19.62 10.53 -12.13
C ASP A 48 18.54 9.56 -11.61
N ILE A 49 18.23 9.67 -10.31
CA ILE A 49 17.28 8.78 -9.62
C ILE A 49 15.89 9.39 -9.67
N GLN A 50 14.97 8.75 -10.38
CA GLN A 50 13.56 9.16 -10.41
C GLN A 50 12.75 8.46 -9.30
N SER A 51 13.12 7.23 -8.95
CA SER A 51 12.56 6.46 -7.84
C SER A 51 13.58 5.41 -7.34
N PRO A 52 13.70 5.16 -6.02
CA PRO A 52 13.00 5.82 -4.93
C PRO A 52 13.37 7.29 -4.79
N LYS A 53 12.48 8.09 -4.20
CA LYS A 53 12.71 9.49 -3.87
C LYS A 53 13.12 9.62 -2.41
N GLU A 54 14.03 10.54 -2.18
CA GLU A 54 14.53 10.86 -0.84
C GLU A 54 13.39 11.20 0.13
N ASN A 55 13.35 10.51 1.26
CA ASN A 55 12.34 10.60 2.32
C ASN A 55 10.88 10.36 1.86
N ALA A 56 10.68 9.68 0.73
CA ALA A 56 9.34 9.32 0.27
C ALA A 56 8.81 8.05 0.97
N THR A 57 7.48 7.98 1.06
CA THR A 57 6.77 6.83 1.63
C THR A 57 6.25 5.92 0.52
N TYR A 58 6.46 4.63 0.68
CA TYR A 58 6.00 3.56 -0.21
C TYR A 58 5.11 2.59 0.56
N SER A 59 4.10 2.04 -0.08
CA SER A 59 3.19 1.08 0.54
C SER A 59 3.47 -0.34 0.03
N ASN A 60 3.05 -1.33 0.83
CA ASN A 60 2.96 -2.73 0.41
C ASN A 60 4.32 -3.41 0.11
N GLY A 61 5.40 -2.97 0.78
CA GLY A 61 6.70 -3.65 0.74
C GLY A 61 7.36 -3.70 -0.65
N THR A 62 6.92 -2.88 -1.60
CA THR A 62 7.44 -2.87 -2.98
C THR A 62 7.72 -1.46 -3.46
N ILE A 63 8.91 -1.26 -4.04
CA ILE A 63 9.35 -0.01 -4.64
C ILE A 63 9.72 -0.26 -6.09
N GLU A 64 9.21 0.57 -7.00
CA GLU A 64 9.71 0.63 -8.37
C GLU A 64 10.98 1.50 -8.39
N ALA A 65 12.12 0.90 -8.69
CA ALA A 65 13.41 1.56 -8.82
C ALA A 65 13.61 1.98 -10.27
N ILE A 66 13.71 3.29 -10.51
CA ILE A 66 13.90 3.90 -11.82
C ILE A 66 15.02 4.93 -11.70
N PHE A 67 16.12 4.66 -12.40
CA PHE A 67 17.24 5.59 -12.44
C PHE A 67 18.07 5.39 -13.71
N ASN A 68 18.71 6.48 -14.12
CA ASN A 68 19.71 6.49 -15.17
C ASN A 68 21.09 6.77 -14.58
N VAL A 69 22.11 6.22 -15.23
CA VAL A 69 23.51 6.39 -14.82
C VAL A 69 24.34 6.74 -16.04
N THR A 70 25.14 7.80 -15.93
CA THR A 70 26.00 8.26 -17.01
C THR A 70 27.41 8.51 -16.50
N ILE A 71 28.45 8.23 -17.29
CA ILE A 71 29.80 8.71 -16.99
C ILE A 71 30.01 10.06 -17.66
N LEU A 72 30.17 11.12 -16.87
CA LEU A 72 30.58 12.43 -17.36
C LEU A 72 32.10 12.53 -17.36
N GLY A 73 32.64 13.32 -18.28
CA GLY A 73 34.08 13.61 -18.36
C GLY A 73 34.50 14.08 -19.75
N PRO A 74 35.73 14.59 -19.88
CA PRO A 74 36.25 15.03 -21.17
C PRO A 74 36.42 13.85 -22.13
N GLU A 75 36.33 14.10 -23.45
CA GLU A 75 36.62 13.09 -24.47
C GLU A 75 38.14 12.84 -24.63
N LEU A 76 38.96 13.81 -24.23
CA LEU A 76 40.41 13.80 -24.35
C LEU A 76 41.09 14.12 -23.02
N ILE A 77 42.22 13.46 -22.75
CA ILE A 77 43.16 13.81 -21.68
C ILE A 77 44.51 14.07 -22.31
N ASN A 78 45.05 15.28 -22.14
CA ASN A 78 46.34 15.68 -22.71
C ASN A 78 46.45 15.42 -24.24
N GLY A 79 45.34 15.53 -24.96
CA GLY A 79 45.27 15.28 -26.42
C GLY A 79 45.05 13.82 -26.83
N TYR A 80 44.95 12.88 -25.88
CA TYR A 80 44.68 11.46 -26.15
C TYR A 80 43.24 11.11 -25.82
N THR A 81 42.63 10.23 -26.63
CA THR A 81 41.26 9.75 -26.42
C THR A 81 41.11 9.06 -25.06
N LEU A 82 40.06 9.45 -24.35
CA LEU A 82 39.63 8.82 -23.11
C LEU A 82 38.51 7.82 -23.41
N SER A 83 38.76 6.55 -23.13
CA SER A 83 37.70 5.53 -23.14
C SER A 83 37.14 5.38 -21.73
N LYS A 84 35.81 5.37 -21.61
CA LYS A 84 35.08 5.15 -20.37
C LYS A 84 34.04 4.05 -20.59
N MET A 85 33.87 3.19 -19.60
CA MET A 85 32.90 2.11 -19.62
C MET A 85 32.26 1.94 -18.25
N LEU A 86 30.92 1.89 -18.21
CA LEU A 86 30.17 1.42 -17.06
C LEU A 86 30.29 -0.11 -17.00
N GLY A 87 30.57 -0.61 -15.80
CA GLY A 87 30.70 -2.02 -15.50
C GLY A 87 29.41 -2.53 -14.88
N PHE A 88 29.48 -2.83 -13.59
CA PHE A 88 28.39 -3.50 -12.89
C PHE A 88 27.62 -2.55 -11.99
N SER A 89 26.29 -2.72 -11.98
CA SER A 89 25.34 -1.97 -11.18
C SER A 89 24.68 -2.88 -10.15
N TYR A 90 24.62 -2.43 -8.90
CA TYR A 90 24.07 -3.16 -7.77
C TYR A 90 23.18 -2.27 -6.92
N TYR A 91 22.26 -2.88 -6.18
CA TYR A 91 21.56 -2.23 -5.08
C TYR A 91 21.66 -3.06 -3.80
N GLN A 92 21.59 -2.39 -2.65
CA GLN A 92 21.54 -3.04 -1.35
C GLN A 92 20.69 -2.19 -0.40
N GLY A 93 19.62 -2.78 0.11
CA GLY A 93 18.89 -2.23 1.25
C GLY A 93 19.60 -2.55 2.57
N ASP A 94 19.41 -1.71 3.59
CA ASP A 94 19.90 -1.98 4.95
C ASP A 94 19.37 -3.30 5.56
N TRP A 95 18.25 -3.80 5.05
CA TRP A 95 17.66 -5.08 5.42
C TRP A 95 18.24 -6.29 4.67
N MET A 96 19.13 -6.07 3.69
CA MET A 96 19.67 -7.11 2.83
C MET A 96 21.08 -7.53 3.26
N GLN A 97 21.33 -8.84 3.33
CA GLN A 97 22.66 -9.36 3.69
C GLN A 97 23.71 -9.16 2.59
N ASN A 98 23.29 -9.28 1.32
CA ASN A 98 24.16 -9.16 0.14
C ASN A 98 23.62 -8.07 -0.79
N ASN A 99 24.49 -7.57 -1.66
CA ASN A 99 24.07 -6.73 -2.78
C ASN A 99 23.41 -7.59 -3.87
N GLU A 100 22.44 -6.99 -4.56
CA GLU A 100 21.76 -7.60 -5.70
C GLU A 100 22.04 -6.81 -6.96
N TRP A 101 22.03 -7.49 -8.10
CA TRP A 101 22.26 -6.87 -9.41
C TRP A 101 21.08 -5.98 -9.80
N CYS A 102 21.37 -4.77 -10.29
CA CYS A 102 20.34 -3.94 -10.93
C CYS A 102 20.02 -4.51 -12.32
N PRO A 103 18.77 -4.86 -12.62
CA PRO A 103 18.34 -5.17 -13.98
C PRO A 103 18.44 -3.93 -14.89
N VAL A 104 19.48 -3.90 -15.71
CA VAL A 104 19.72 -2.84 -16.70
C VAL A 104 19.02 -3.22 -18.01
N TYR A 105 18.20 -2.32 -18.56
CA TYR A 105 17.47 -2.59 -19.81
C TYR A 105 18.02 -1.81 -21.01
N VAL A 106 18.82 -0.76 -20.80
CA VAL A 106 19.64 -0.10 -21.83
C VAL A 106 21.10 -0.12 -21.38
N LEU A 107 21.95 -0.73 -22.21
CA LEU A 107 23.38 -0.90 -21.95
C LEU A 107 24.18 -0.23 -23.08
N GLU A 108 24.72 0.94 -22.78
CA GLU A 108 25.73 1.62 -23.60
C GLU A 108 27.01 1.78 -22.79
N SER A 109 28.15 1.99 -23.47
CA SER A 109 29.45 2.04 -22.77
C SER A 109 29.46 3.09 -21.66
N GLU A 110 28.82 4.23 -21.83
CA GLU A 110 28.83 5.32 -20.83
C GLU A 110 27.47 5.57 -20.19
N PHE A 111 26.46 4.75 -20.48
CA PHE A 111 25.08 4.96 -20.04
C PHE A 111 24.34 3.67 -19.71
N HIS A 112 23.74 3.60 -18.52
CA HIS A 112 22.84 2.54 -18.09
C HIS A 112 21.48 3.11 -17.70
N ALA A 113 20.40 2.45 -18.14
CA ALA A 113 19.04 2.72 -17.66
C ALA A 113 18.48 1.52 -16.90
N CYS A 114 17.97 1.75 -15.69
CA CYS A 114 17.43 0.73 -14.79
C CYS A 114 15.95 0.98 -14.53
N ASN A 115 15.13 -0.07 -14.63
CA ASN A 115 13.72 -0.07 -14.27
C ASN A 115 13.34 -1.47 -13.77
N PHE A 116 13.14 -1.60 -12.45
CA PHE A 116 12.82 -2.87 -11.82
C PHE A 116 12.07 -2.67 -10.50
N ARG A 117 11.54 -3.77 -9.95
CA ARG A 117 10.87 -3.77 -8.65
C ARG A 117 11.78 -4.36 -7.59
N ILE A 118 11.87 -3.66 -6.46
CA ILE A 118 12.42 -4.17 -5.21
C ILE A 118 11.21 -4.57 -4.36
N SER A 119 11.09 -5.85 -4.04
CA SER A 119 9.97 -6.42 -3.29
C SER A 119 10.45 -6.98 -1.96
N ASP A 120 9.49 -7.38 -1.11
CA ASP A 120 9.74 -7.95 0.21
C ASP A 120 10.56 -7.02 1.11
N ILE A 121 10.38 -5.71 0.93
CA ILE A 121 10.98 -4.70 1.80
C ILE A 121 10.23 -4.72 3.13
N PRO A 122 10.92 -4.91 4.27
CA PRO A 122 10.28 -4.81 5.57
C PRO A 122 9.59 -3.46 5.79
N TYR A 123 8.65 -3.41 6.73
CA TYR A 123 8.02 -2.15 7.09
C TYR A 123 8.94 -1.34 8.01
N GLY A 124 8.97 -0.03 7.80
CA GLY A 124 9.77 0.90 8.57
C GLY A 124 10.63 1.81 7.71
N GLN A 125 11.58 2.47 8.36
CA GLN A 125 12.55 3.34 7.70
C GLN A 125 13.69 2.50 7.14
N HIS A 126 14.07 2.78 5.89
CA HIS A 126 15.08 2.03 5.17
C HIS A 126 15.96 2.93 4.30
N THR A 127 17.25 2.61 4.25
CA THR A 127 18.19 3.18 3.27
C THR A 127 18.47 2.18 2.15
N ILE A 128 18.38 2.63 0.90
CA ILE A 128 18.73 1.85 -0.29
C ILE A 128 19.97 2.45 -0.95
N ASN A 129 21.03 1.65 -1.05
CA ASN A 129 22.28 2.04 -1.70
C ASN A 129 22.31 1.53 -3.13
N PHE A 130 22.38 2.42 -4.12
CA PHE A 130 22.66 2.09 -5.51
C PHE A 130 24.14 2.31 -5.79
N THR A 131 24.84 1.25 -6.19
CA THR A 131 26.28 1.28 -6.48
C THR A 131 26.53 0.94 -7.94
N VAL A 132 27.32 1.76 -8.62
CA VAL A 132 27.75 1.51 -9.99
C VAL A 132 29.26 1.57 -10.04
N THR A 133 29.83 0.59 -10.72
CA THR A 133 31.26 0.50 -11.02
C THR A 133 31.49 0.75 -12.49
N GLY A 134 32.70 1.16 -12.82
CA GLY A 134 33.13 1.37 -14.20
C GLY A 134 34.64 1.40 -14.27
N ASN A 135 35.15 1.57 -15.46
CA ASN A 135 36.56 1.70 -15.72
C ASN A 135 36.78 2.60 -16.92
N GLY A 136 38.01 3.03 -17.11
CA GLY A 136 38.41 3.69 -18.33
C GLY A 136 39.89 3.55 -18.56
N ASN A 137 40.33 4.01 -19.73
CA ASN A 137 41.72 3.99 -20.11
C ASN A 137 42.04 5.14 -21.06
N PHE A 138 43.31 5.55 -21.06
CA PHE A 138 43.83 6.56 -21.97
C PHE A 138 45.34 6.35 -22.17
N VAL A 139 45.87 6.97 -23.22
CA VAL A 139 47.30 6.93 -23.53
C VAL A 139 47.98 8.14 -22.89
N ILE A 140 49.17 7.94 -22.32
CA ILE A 140 49.99 9.03 -21.77
C ILE A 140 51.13 9.41 -22.72
N ALA A 141 51.86 10.48 -22.40
CA ALA A 141 52.88 11.07 -23.28
C ALA A 141 53.99 10.11 -23.76
N ASN A 142 54.28 9.04 -23.03
CA ASN A 142 55.25 8.00 -23.42
C ASN A 142 54.62 6.88 -24.29
N HIS A 143 53.40 7.09 -24.79
CA HIS A 143 52.58 6.13 -25.54
C HIS A 143 52.19 4.85 -24.79
N SER A 144 52.28 4.84 -23.46
CA SER A 144 51.77 3.73 -22.64
C SER A 144 50.27 3.90 -22.40
N LEU A 145 49.55 2.78 -22.43
CA LEU A 145 48.15 2.71 -22.01
C LEU A 145 48.10 2.63 -20.48
N VAL A 146 47.28 3.47 -19.85
CA VAL A 146 46.97 3.42 -18.42
C VAL A 146 45.47 3.30 -18.22
N GLY A 147 45.08 2.65 -17.13
CA GLY A 147 43.68 2.42 -16.77
C GLY A 147 43.33 3.10 -15.45
N PHE A 148 42.03 3.31 -15.22
CA PHE A 148 41.51 3.76 -13.95
C PHE A 148 40.17 3.06 -13.68
N SER A 149 39.79 3.02 -12.41
CA SER A 149 38.52 2.45 -11.96
C SER A 149 37.59 3.55 -11.45
N LEU A 150 36.30 3.37 -11.68
CA LEU A 150 35.23 4.24 -11.22
C LEU A 150 34.32 3.44 -10.28
N GLY A 151 33.86 4.10 -9.24
CA GLY A 151 32.90 3.54 -8.31
C GLY A 151 32.13 4.67 -7.65
N LYS A 152 30.81 4.59 -7.67
CA LYS A 152 29.96 5.54 -6.97
C LYS A 152 28.78 4.84 -6.35
N THR A 153 28.48 5.23 -5.12
CA THR A 153 27.30 4.79 -4.38
C THR A 153 26.45 6.00 -4.05
N VAL A 154 25.15 5.90 -4.32
CA VAL A 154 24.15 6.88 -3.90
C VAL A 154 23.17 6.16 -2.98
N SER A 155 22.95 6.75 -1.81
CA SER A 155 21.98 6.27 -0.82
C SER A 155 20.69 7.05 -0.98
N VAL A 156 19.55 6.38 -0.87
CA VAL A 156 18.23 7.00 -0.82
C VAL A 156 17.50 6.50 0.41
N ASP A 157 17.09 7.43 1.26
CA ASP A 157 16.28 7.11 2.43
C ASP A 157 14.80 7.08 2.05
N CYS A 158 14.08 6.08 2.54
CA CYS A 158 12.66 5.91 2.29
C CYS A 158 11.95 5.30 3.50
N PHE A 159 10.63 5.41 3.51
CA PHE A 159 9.79 4.75 4.51
C PHE A 159 8.84 3.76 3.82
N VAL A 160 8.82 2.51 4.27
CA VAL A 160 7.89 1.50 3.79
C VAL A 160 6.79 1.30 4.83
N TYR A 161 5.57 1.66 4.44
CA TYR A 161 4.40 1.69 5.30
C TYR A 161 3.55 0.42 5.15
N SER A 162 3.01 -0.07 6.27
CA SER A 162 1.98 -1.11 6.34
C SER A 162 0.62 -0.51 6.63
N ASN A 163 -0.44 -0.99 5.99
CA ASN A 163 -1.80 -0.60 6.37
C ASN A 163 -2.07 -0.95 7.85
N PRO A 164 -2.95 -0.20 8.53
CA PRO A 164 -3.42 -0.58 9.85
C PRO A 164 -3.92 -2.04 9.89
N VAL A 165 -3.57 -2.77 10.93
CA VAL A 165 -4.05 -4.13 11.21
C VAL A 165 -5.13 -4.01 12.27
N VAL A 166 -6.33 -4.45 11.94
CA VAL A 166 -7.49 -4.41 12.82
C VAL A 166 -7.89 -5.83 13.20
N GLU A 167 -7.79 -6.16 14.48
CA GLU A 167 -8.05 -7.51 15.00
C GLU A 167 -9.09 -7.49 16.11
N PHE A 168 -10.06 -8.41 16.05
CA PHE A 168 -11.04 -8.57 17.12
C PHE A 168 -10.44 -9.26 18.34
N LEU A 169 -10.78 -8.75 19.53
CA LEU A 169 -10.32 -9.34 20.78
C LEU A 169 -11.10 -10.62 21.10
N SER A 170 -10.38 -11.73 21.23
CA SER A 170 -10.94 -13.05 21.57
C SER A 170 -10.91 -13.31 23.09
N PRO A 171 -11.93 -13.99 23.67
CA PRO A 171 -13.15 -14.46 23.02
C PRO A 171 -14.22 -13.37 22.94
N GLN A 172 -14.85 -13.24 21.76
CA GLN A 172 -16.04 -12.40 21.59
C GLN A 172 -17.30 -13.24 21.80
N ASN A 173 -18.28 -12.71 22.55
CA ASN A 173 -19.56 -13.39 22.72
C ASN A 173 -20.41 -13.24 21.47
N VAL A 174 -20.39 -14.27 20.61
CA VAL A 174 -21.14 -14.29 19.34
C VAL A 174 -22.63 -14.63 19.51
N ASN A 175 -23.11 -14.89 20.73
CA ASN A 175 -24.52 -15.15 21.01
C ASN A 175 -25.04 -14.19 22.09
N CYS A 176 -25.59 -13.06 21.66
CA CYS A 176 -26.09 -12.02 22.55
C CYS A 176 -27.52 -12.31 23.00
N THR A 177 -27.77 -12.20 24.31
CA THR A 177 -29.12 -12.28 24.88
C THR A 177 -29.76 -10.90 25.09
N SER A 178 -29.03 -9.83 24.76
CA SER A 178 -29.48 -8.43 24.73
C SER A 178 -29.42 -7.91 23.30
N SER A 179 -30.16 -6.83 22.99
CA SER A 179 -30.13 -6.15 21.68
C SER A 179 -28.87 -5.29 21.50
N SER A 180 -27.74 -5.77 22.01
CA SER A 180 -26.47 -5.05 22.02
C SER A 180 -25.29 -6.01 21.88
N PHE A 181 -24.23 -5.52 21.24
CA PHE A 181 -23.01 -6.28 20.96
C PHE A 181 -21.76 -5.44 21.30
N PRO A 182 -20.90 -5.88 22.24
CA PRO A 182 -19.65 -5.18 22.53
C PRO A 182 -18.62 -5.42 21.41
N LEU A 183 -18.30 -4.37 20.65
CA LEU A 183 -17.32 -4.37 19.58
C LEU A 183 -15.94 -4.05 20.17
N ASN A 184 -15.18 -5.10 20.46
CA ASN A 184 -13.84 -4.99 21.04
C ASN A 184 -12.80 -5.45 20.02
N PHE A 185 -11.88 -4.56 19.68
CA PHE A 185 -10.80 -4.80 18.73
C PHE A 185 -9.54 -4.04 19.14
N THR A 186 -8.45 -4.32 18.44
CA THR A 186 -7.19 -3.59 18.51
C THR A 186 -6.81 -3.08 17.14
N VAL A 187 -6.11 -1.94 17.12
CA VAL A 187 -5.45 -1.39 15.94
C VAL A 187 -4.00 -1.17 16.31
N ASP A 188 -3.08 -1.67 15.51
CA ASP A 188 -1.63 -1.60 15.75
C ASP A 188 -1.00 -0.27 15.29
N HIS A 189 -1.74 0.57 14.57
CA HIS A 189 -1.33 1.89 14.10
C HIS A 189 -2.12 3.02 14.77
N ALA A 190 -1.53 4.22 14.80
CA ALA A 190 -2.27 5.44 15.08
C ALA A 190 -3.20 5.75 13.91
N VAL A 191 -4.49 5.87 14.18
CA VAL A 191 -5.53 6.09 13.17
C VAL A 191 -6.24 7.43 13.37
N THR A 192 -6.64 8.04 12.26
CA THR A 192 -7.38 9.31 12.22
C THR A 192 -8.87 9.09 12.06
N GLU A 193 -9.27 7.96 11.48
CA GLU A 193 -10.67 7.59 11.27
C GLU A 193 -10.87 6.09 11.51
N MET A 194 -11.99 5.74 12.15
CA MET A 194 -12.48 4.37 12.22
C MET A 194 -13.95 4.33 11.85
N THR A 195 -14.33 3.32 11.08
CA THR A 195 -15.73 3.05 10.74
C THR A 195 -16.04 1.57 10.88
N CYS A 196 -17.28 1.24 11.17
CA CYS A 196 -17.78 -0.13 11.09
C CYS A 196 -18.91 -0.23 10.07
N VAL A 197 -18.98 -1.37 9.40
CA VAL A 197 -20.06 -1.76 8.49
C VAL A 197 -20.80 -2.91 9.14
N LEU A 198 -22.06 -2.69 9.50
CA LEU A 198 -22.97 -3.69 10.07
C LEU A 198 -23.89 -4.22 8.96
N ASP A 199 -23.94 -5.53 8.74
CA ASP A 199 -24.83 -6.19 7.77
C ASP A 199 -24.69 -5.67 6.33
N GLY A 200 -23.49 -5.24 5.95
CA GLY A 200 -23.22 -4.63 4.65
C GLY A 200 -23.90 -3.27 4.42
N GLN A 201 -24.40 -2.64 5.48
CA GLN A 201 -25.04 -1.32 5.40
C GLN A 201 -24.01 -0.18 5.28
N LYS A 202 -24.49 1.07 5.28
CA LYS A 202 -23.62 2.24 5.21
C LYS A 202 -22.61 2.25 6.38
N PRO A 203 -21.34 2.65 6.16
CA PRO A 203 -20.36 2.78 7.23
C PRO A 203 -20.84 3.74 8.33
N ILE A 204 -20.61 3.34 9.58
CA ILE A 204 -20.90 4.09 10.80
C ILE A 204 -19.57 4.47 11.43
N SER A 205 -19.37 5.75 11.74
CA SER A 205 -18.16 6.20 12.43
C SER A 205 -18.12 5.70 13.88
N ILE A 206 -16.96 5.20 14.31
CA ILE A 206 -16.70 4.75 15.68
C ILE A 206 -15.42 5.41 16.20
N SER A 207 -15.32 5.60 17.52
CA SER A 207 -14.12 6.19 18.15
C SER A 207 -13.16 5.14 18.73
N GLY A 208 -13.49 3.85 18.59
CA GLY A 208 -12.72 2.72 19.09
C GLY A 208 -13.64 1.61 19.57
N ASN A 209 -13.30 0.98 20.69
CA ASN A 209 -14.13 -0.05 21.32
C ASN A 209 -15.43 0.56 21.85
N GLU A 210 -16.55 0.14 21.27
CA GLU A 210 -17.87 0.65 21.59
C GLU A 210 -18.89 -0.49 21.61
N THR A 211 -20.07 -0.25 22.18
CA THR A 211 -21.17 -1.22 22.16
C THR A 211 -22.17 -0.82 21.09
N LEU A 212 -22.38 -1.69 20.11
CA LEU A 212 -23.46 -1.55 19.14
C LEU A 212 -24.78 -1.83 19.85
N THR A 213 -25.75 -0.92 19.75
CA THR A 213 -27.07 -1.03 20.41
C THR A 213 -28.21 -1.11 19.40
N ASP A 214 -29.41 -1.37 19.90
CA ASP A 214 -30.65 -1.42 19.12
C ASP A 214 -30.60 -2.41 17.95
N LEU A 215 -29.85 -3.50 18.14
CA LEU A 215 -29.69 -4.56 17.16
C LEU A 215 -30.96 -5.43 17.11
N PRO A 216 -31.56 -5.62 15.91
CA PRO A 216 -32.66 -6.57 15.74
C PRO A 216 -32.28 -7.99 16.16
N ASN A 217 -33.28 -8.84 16.42
CA ASN A 217 -32.99 -10.26 16.60
C ASN A 217 -32.61 -10.89 15.25
N GLY A 218 -31.57 -11.72 15.25
CA GLY A 218 -31.08 -12.42 14.07
C GLY A 218 -29.56 -12.48 13.99
N ALA A 219 -29.09 -13.01 12.86
CA ALA A 219 -27.68 -13.07 12.53
C ALA A 219 -27.23 -11.72 11.98
N HIS A 220 -26.08 -11.26 12.46
CA HIS A 220 -25.43 -10.03 12.07
C HIS A 220 -23.98 -10.28 11.69
N ASN A 221 -23.42 -9.39 10.88
CA ASN A 221 -21.99 -9.34 10.62
C ASN A 221 -21.45 -7.93 10.76
N VAL A 222 -20.20 -7.83 11.21
CA VAL A 222 -19.51 -6.55 11.37
C VAL A 222 -18.10 -6.63 10.81
N THR A 223 -17.73 -5.60 10.06
CA THR A 223 -16.36 -5.35 9.59
C THR A 223 -15.94 -3.96 10.02
N VAL A 224 -14.72 -3.83 10.57
CA VAL A 224 -14.15 -2.57 11.01
C VAL A 224 -13.08 -2.12 10.01
N TYR A 225 -13.11 -0.84 9.68
CA TYR A 225 -12.13 -0.16 8.84
C TYR A 225 -11.43 0.88 9.70
N ALA A 226 -10.12 0.95 9.61
CA ALA A 226 -9.32 1.93 10.33
C ALA A 226 -8.36 2.60 9.35
N THR A 227 -8.42 3.93 9.26
CA THR A 227 -7.63 4.73 8.31
C THR A 227 -6.62 5.59 9.07
N ASP A 228 -5.38 5.59 8.60
CA ASP A 228 -4.29 6.36 9.18
C ASP A 228 -4.25 7.82 8.68
N GLN A 229 -3.32 8.62 9.20
CA GLN A 229 -3.14 10.01 8.80
C GLN A 229 -2.71 10.22 7.34
N HIS A 230 -2.21 9.18 6.67
CA HIS A 230 -1.80 9.22 5.27
C HIS A 230 -2.88 8.67 4.33
N GLY A 231 -4.04 8.26 4.86
CA GLY A 231 -5.16 7.73 4.08
C GLY A 231 -5.06 6.24 3.76
N TYR A 232 -4.17 5.49 4.40
CA TYR A 232 -4.09 4.04 4.26
C TYR A 232 -5.10 3.36 5.19
N THR A 233 -5.90 2.46 4.63
CA THR A 233 -7.00 1.81 5.36
C THR A 233 -6.69 0.33 5.62
N GLY A 234 -6.71 -0.02 6.89
CA GLY A 234 -6.80 -1.38 7.41
C GLY A 234 -8.23 -1.89 7.44
N VAL A 235 -8.41 -3.17 7.20
CA VAL A 235 -9.72 -3.83 7.25
C VAL A 235 -9.62 -5.06 8.15
N SER A 236 -10.55 -5.19 9.09
CA SER A 236 -10.64 -6.38 9.93
C SER A 236 -11.17 -7.57 9.14
N GLU A 237 -11.07 -8.77 9.72
CA GLU A 237 -11.93 -9.87 9.31
C GLU A 237 -13.42 -9.50 9.49
N THR A 238 -14.32 -10.25 8.85
CA THR A 238 -15.76 -10.12 9.12
C THR A 238 -16.14 -11.00 10.30
N LEU A 239 -16.57 -10.38 11.39
CA LEU A 239 -17.09 -11.09 12.55
C LEU A 239 -18.59 -11.33 12.40
N SER A 240 -19.02 -12.57 12.60
CA SER A 240 -20.44 -12.93 12.61
C SER A 240 -20.92 -13.22 14.03
N PHE A 241 -22.11 -12.72 14.38
CA PHE A 241 -22.73 -12.92 15.69
C PHE A 241 -24.26 -12.97 15.57
N ASN A 242 -24.94 -13.48 16.60
CA ASN A 242 -26.40 -13.62 16.62
C ASN A 242 -27.00 -12.94 17.85
N VAL A 243 -28.06 -12.18 17.64
CA VAL A 243 -28.82 -11.47 18.68
C VAL A 243 -30.13 -12.19 18.93
N ASN A 244 -30.35 -12.58 20.18
CA ASN A 244 -31.57 -13.22 20.67
C ASN A 244 -32.07 -12.51 21.93
N ALA A 245 -32.48 -11.26 21.77
CA ALA A 245 -33.02 -10.44 22.83
C ALA A 245 -34.53 -10.74 23.04
N PRO A 246 -35.02 -10.72 24.30
CA PRO A 246 -36.44 -10.75 24.55
C PRO A 246 -37.12 -9.53 23.89
N ILE A 247 -38.24 -9.75 23.20
CA ILE A 247 -39.00 -8.68 22.55
C ILE A 247 -39.52 -7.74 23.65
N SER A 248 -38.93 -6.56 23.76
CA SER A 248 -39.43 -5.49 24.63
C SER A 248 -40.55 -4.77 23.89
N PHE A 249 -41.81 -5.04 24.24
CA PHE A 249 -42.92 -4.22 23.78
C PHE A 249 -42.80 -2.85 24.43
N SER A 250 -42.31 -1.87 23.68
CA SER A 250 -42.33 -0.47 24.11
C SER A 250 -43.79 -0.09 24.30
N THR A 251 -44.20 0.20 25.54
CA THR A 251 -45.55 0.62 25.89
C THR A 251 -45.79 2.02 25.34
N ILE A 252 -45.96 2.15 24.02
CA ILE A 252 -46.41 3.39 23.41
C ILE A 252 -47.89 3.53 23.80
N SER A 253 -48.09 4.23 24.91
CA SER A 253 -49.30 4.89 25.39
C SER A 253 -50.62 4.31 24.87
N ALA A 254 -51.20 3.40 25.66
CA ALA A 254 -52.62 3.07 25.58
C ALA A 254 -53.55 4.32 25.67
N ALA A 255 -53.02 5.51 26.02
CA ALA A 255 -53.78 6.74 26.00
C ALA A 255 -54.15 7.21 24.57
N ALA A 256 -53.37 6.89 23.53
CA ALA A 256 -53.70 7.30 22.15
C ALA A 256 -54.94 6.55 21.61
N LEU A 257 -55.09 5.27 21.96
CA LEU A 257 -56.28 4.48 21.59
C LEU A 257 -57.53 4.92 22.36
N LEU A 258 -57.40 5.36 23.62
CA LEU A 258 -58.51 5.92 24.38
C LEU A 258 -58.99 7.26 23.80
N ILE A 259 -58.07 8.12 23.34
CA ILE A 259 -58.42 9.42 22.75
C ILE A 259 -59.20 9.22 21.42
N ALA A 260 -58.82 8.23 20.60
CA ALA A 260 -59.54 7.93 19.36
C ALA A 260 -60.99 7.44 19.62
N ILE A 261 -61.21 6.61 20.64
CA ILE A 261 -62.55 6.11 20.99
C ILE A 261 -63.45 7.27 21.49
N VAL A 262 -62.91 8.19 22.29
CA VAL A 262 -63.68 9.34 22.80
C VAL A 262 -64.05 10.33 21.68
N ILE A 263 -63.16 10.59 20.73
CA ILE A 263 -63.43 11.49 19.59
C ILE A 263 -64.49 10.88 18.64
N VAL A 264 -64.42 9.58 18.36
CA VAL A 264 -65.41 8.89 17.50
C VAL A 264 -66.78 8.83 18.19
N GLY A 265 -66.82 8.54 19.49
CA GLY A 265 -68.07 8.50 20.26
C GLY A 265 -68.77 9.87 20.35
N SER A 266 -68.01 10.94 20.60
CA SER A 266 -68.57 12.30 20.67
C SER A 266 -69.03 12.81 19.30
N GLY A 267 -68.31 12.48 18.21
CA GLY A 267 -68.74 12.79 16.84
C GLY A 267 -70.06 12.10 16.44
N LEU A 268 -70.22 10.82 16.78
CA LEU A 268 -71.44 10.05 16.48
C LEU A 268 -72.67 10.61 17.22
N LEU A 269 -72.51 11.01 18.49
CA LEU A 269 -73.56 11.63 19.29
C LEU A 269 -74.03 12.97 18.71
N ILE A 270 -73.10 13.82 18.28
CA ILE A 270 -73.43 15.12 17.66
C ILE A 270 -74.15 14.90 16.32
N PHE A 271 -73.68 13.96 15.50
CA PHE A 271 -74.30 13.62 14.22
C PHE A 271 -75.73 13.08 14.39
N ALA A 272 -75.95 12.17 15.35
CA ALA A 272 -77.28 11.64 15.65
C ALA A 272 -78.24 12.74 16.12
N LYS A 273 -77.77 13.67 16.97
CA LYS A 273 -78.56 14.80 17.45
C LYS A 273 -78.92 15.77 16.32
N LYS A 274 -77.97 16.08 15.42
CA LYS A 274 -78.23 16.93 14.23
C LYS A 274 -79.24 16.29 13.28
N ARG A 275 -79.13 14.98 13.01
CA ARG A 275 -80.08 14.26 12.15
C ARG A 275 -81.50 14.28 12.72
N ASN A 276 -81.67 14.18 14.04
CA ASN A 276 -82.99 14.31 14.67
C ASN A 276 -83.55 15.74 14.55
N VAL A 277 -82.71 16.76 14.67
CA VAL A 277 -83.13 18.16 14.47
C VAL A 277 -83.54 18.44 13.02
N GLU A 278 -82.82 17.90 12.03
CA GLU A 278 -83.19 18.05 10.62
C GLU A 278 -84.47 17.30 10.26
N LYS A 279 -84.71 16.12 10.84
CA LYS A 279 -86.02 15.44 10.72
C LYS A 279 -87.16 16.27 11.29
N GLN A 280 -86.95 16.98 12.39
CA GLN A 280 -87.98 17.86 12.97
C GLN A 280 -88.20 19.14 12.13
N LYS A 281 -87.16 19.68 11.49
CA LYS A 281 -87.31 20.84 10.57
C LYS A 281 -88.02 20.46 9.28
N HIS A 282 -87.79 19.26 8.73
CA HIS A 282 -88.48 18.81 7.52
C HIS A 282 -89.98 18.57 7.76
N ASN A 283 -90.37 18.10 8.95
CA ASN A 283 -91.77 17.93 9.32
C ASN A 283 -92.53 19.25 9.60
N LEU A 284 -91.82 20.39 9.71
CA LEU A 284 -92.43 21.70 9.98
C LEU A 284 -92.53 22.59 8.74
N GLY A 285 -91.96 22.18 7.60
CA GLY A 285 -91.93 22.95 6.34
C GLY A 285 -93.04 22.60 5.34
N THR A 286 -93.96 21.70 5.66
CA THR A 286 -95.05 21.25 4.75
C THR A 286 -96.45 21.70 5.21
N PHE A 287 -96.56 22.78 5.98
CA PHE A 287 -97.85 23.35 6.35
C PHE A 287 -97.80 24.89 6.32
N SER A 288 -97.83 25.46 5.11
CA SER A 288 -98.12 26.88 4.87
C SER A 288 -98.54 27.03 3.40
N ASP A 289 -99.78 26.62 3.09
CA ASP A 289 -100.65 27.29 2.11
C ASP A 289 -101.60 28.19 2.91
#